data_AF-A0A2S3IBM4-F1
#
_entry.id   AF-A0A2S3IBM4-F1
#
_cell.length_a   1.000
_cell.length_b   1.000
_cell.length_c   1.000
_cell.angle_alpha   90.00
_cell.angle_beta   90.00
_cell.angle_gamma   90.00
#
_symmetry.space_group_name_H-M   'P 1'
#
loop_
_entity.id
_entity.type
_entity.pdbx_description
1 polymer ?
#
loop_
_entity_poly.entity_id
_entity_poly.type
_entity_poly.pdbx_seq_one_letter_code
_entity_poly.pdbx_strand_id
1 'polypeptide(L)'
;MDEGARKTMEWPPPSTSPSLVVRSPRQTVSLIRNRRPHRDWDQSSRSPSFAARDHGPKPSEVYGFVGSITTVIATAVYLAWAYTPEPVLRSLGITYYPSKYWALAVPSFVIVAVALSMAIYMGLNFVATPPPTSFSTIFDENSRERMTFSPAMEEEMPIEPISDISIDHINDLMFGGG
;
A
#
# COMPACT_ATOMS: atom_id res chain seq x y z
N MET A 1 10.13 -18.80 -89.35
CA MET A 1 11.44 -18.39 -89.89
C MET A 1 11.85 -17.11 -89.17
N ASP A 2 11.82 -17.11 -87.84
CA ASP A 2 12.77 -17.76 -86.89
C ASP A 2 13.96 -16.80 -86.70
N GLU A 3 13.98 -16.02 -85.62
CA GLU A 3 14.44 -16.37 -84.26
C GLU A 3 15.93 -15.99 -84.09
N GLY A 4 16.25 -15.22 -83.04
CA GLY A 4 17.60 -15.24 -82.46
C GLY A 4 18.30 -13.91 -82.16
N ALA A 5 18.18 -13.49 -80.89
CA ALA A 5 19.16 -12.73 -80.10
C ALA A 5 19.42 -11.24 -80.45
N ARG A 6 19.27 -10.29 -79.51
CA ARG A 6 19.92 -10.26 -78.19
C ARG A 6 19.04 -9.63 -77.12
N LYS A 7 18.94 -10.32 -75.99
CA LYS A 7 18.35 -9.88 -74.72
C LYS A 7 19.17 -8.72 -74.14
N THR A 8 18.58 -7.54 -74.02
CA THR A 8 19.08 -6.49 -73.11
C THR A 8 18.69 -6.87 -71.69
N MET A 9 19.70 -7.00 -70.84
CA MET A 9 19.58 -7.41 -69.44
C MET A 9 19.00 -6.24 -68.65
N GLU A 10 17.67 -6.19 -68.52
CA GLU A 10 17.01 -5.26 -67.61
C GLU A 10 17.20 -5.74 -66.17
N TRP A 11 17.88 -4.93 -65.36
CA TRP A 11 18.07 -5.17 -63.94
C TRP A 11 16.73 -4.98 -63.21
N PRO A 12 16.26 -5.93 -62.37
CA PRO A 12 15.05 -5.73 -61.58
C PRO A 12 15.29 -4.65 -60.50
N PRO A 13 14.29 -3.81 -60.17
CA PRO A 13 14.44 -2.84 -59.09
C PRO A 13 14.77 -3.56 -57.77
N PRO A 14 15.68 -3.01 -56.94
CA PRO A 14 16.04 -3.65 -55.69
C PRO A 14 14.80 -3.80 -54.80
N SER A 15 14.51 -5.05 -54.46
CA SER A 15 13.49 -5.45 -53.49
C SER A 15 13.66 -4.68 -52.19
N THR A 16 12.56 -4.09 -51.73
CA THR A 16 12.39 -3.43 -50.44
C THR A 16 13.04 -4.27 -49.33
N SER A 17 14.23 -3.87 -48.89
CA SER A 17 14.79 -4.37 -47.64
C SER A 17 13.98 -3.71 -46.52
N PRO A 18 13.30 -4.47 -45.65
CA PRO A 18 12.70 -3.88 -44.48
C PRO A 18 13.85 -3.32 -43.66
N SER A 19 13.85 -2.00 -43.48
CA SER A 19 14.68 -1.33 -42.49
C SER A 19 14.60 -2.11 -41.19
N LEU A 20 15.69 -2.76 -40.78
CA LEU A 20 15.89 -3.19 -39.40
C LEU A 20 16.06 -1.92 -38.58
N VAL A 21 14.93 -1.27 -38.32
CA VAL A 21 14.82 -0.19 -37.35
C VAL A 21 15.16 -0.85 -36.02
N VAL A 22 16.36 -0.57 -35.54
CA VAL A 22 16.76 -0.78 -34.14
C VAL A 22 15.74 -0.05 -33.29
N ARG A 23 14.76 -0.79 -32.77
CA ARG A 23 13.72 -0.23 -31.91
C ARG A 23 14.37 0.14 -30.59
N SER A 24 14.33 1.43 -30.27
CA SER A 24 14.91 1.96 -29.04
C SER A 24 14.26 1.29 -27.80
N PRO A 25 15.04 1.01 -26.73
CA PRO A 25 14.53 0.44 -25.47
C PRO A 25 13.45 1.28 -24.77
N ARG A 26 13.22 2.53 -25.21
CA ARG A 26 12.21 3.43 -24.62
C ARG A 26 10.79 3.15 -25.10
N GLN A 27 10.63 2.51 -26.26
CA GLN A 27 9.30 2.29 -26.86
C GLN A 27 8.58 1.05 -26.31
N THR A 28 9.32 0.11 -25.72
CA THR A 28 8.75 -1.09 -25.08
C THR A 28 8.02 -0.76 -23.78
N VAL A 29 8.46 0.29 -23.06
CA VAL A 29 7.84 0.72 -21.80
C VAL A 29 6.49 1.40 -22.03
N SER A 30 6.33 2.17 -23.11
CA SER A 30 5.05 2.82 -23.43
C SER A 30 3.97 1.80 -23.86
N LEU A 31 4.37 0.73 -24.55
CA LEU A 31 3.44 -0.34 -24.94
C LEU A 31 3.00 -1.20 -23.74
N ILE A 32 3.86 -1.39 -22.74
CA ILE A 32 3.49 -2.05 -21.47
C ILE A 32 2.60 -1.15 -20.60
N ARG A 33 2.83 0.17 -20.60
CA ARG A 33 1.99 1.12 -19.85
C ARG A 33 0.55 1.16 -20.37
N ASN A 34 0.34 0.99 -21.67
CA ASN A 34 -1.00 0.97 -22.28
C ASN A 34 -1.71 -0.40 -22.19
N ARG A 35 -1.05 -1.45 -21.65
CA ARG A 35 -1.60 -2.81 -21.49
C ARG A 35 -1.99 -3.13 -20.03
N ARG A 36 -2.42 -2.13 -19.25
CA ARG A 36 -3.11 -2.40 -17.99
C ARG A 36 -4.62 -2.44 -18.28
N PRO A 37 -5.27 -3.62 -18.29
CA PRO A 37 -6.72 -3.67 -18.26
C PRO A 37 -7.19 -2.99 -16.97
N HIS A 38 -8.26 -2.22 -17.11
CA HIS A 38 -9.02 -1.62 -16.03
C HIS A 38 -9.39 -2.73 -15.04
N ARG A 39 -8.60 -2.91 -13.98
CA ARG A 39 -8.95 -3.75 -12.85
C ARG A 39 -9.83 -2.87 -11.98
N ASP A 40 -11.14 -3.03 -12.16
CA ASP A 40 -12.17 -2.49 -11.27
C ASP A 40 -11.97 -3.08 -9.88
N TRP A 41 -11.04 -2.48 -9.13
CA TRP A 41 -11.06 -2.56 -7.69
C TRP A 41 -12.20 -1.65 -7.25
N ASP A 42 -13.36 -2.23 -6.95
CA ASP A 42 -14.38 -1.58 -6.12
C ASP A 42 -13.71 -1.24 -4.77
N GLN A 43 -13.12 -0.04 -4.72
CA GLN A 43 -12.65 0.59 -3.51
C GLN A 43 -13.88 0.98 -2.71
N SER A 44 -14.40 0.03 -1.94
CA SER A 44 -15.07 0.33 -0.67
C SER A 44 -14.02 0.81 0.35
N SER A 45 -13.26 1.85 -0.04
CA SER A 45 -12.29 2.53 0.79
C SER A 45 -13.03 3.48 1.72
N ARG A 46 -13.53 2.94 2.83
CA ARG A 46 -13.71 3.73 4.06
C ARG A 46 -12.35 3.85 4.75
N SER A 47 -11.40 4.47 4.08
CA SER A 47 -10.16 4.95 4.70
C SER A 47 -10.46 6.35 5.26
N PRO A 48 -10.15 6.66 6.52
CA PRO A 48 -10.32 8.01 7.05
C PRO A 48 -9.26 8.90 6.39
N SER A 49 -9.67 9.65 5.38
CA SER A 49 -8.83 10.54 4.57
C SER A 49 -8.29 11.70 5.42
N PHE A 50 -7.25 11.45 6.21
CA PHE A 50 -6.31 12.49 6.62
C PHE A 50 -5.31 12.63 5.45
N ALA A 51 -5.26 13.82 4.85
CA ALA A 51 -4.38 14.21 3.74
C ALA A 51 -4.85 13.88 2.31
N ALA A 52 -5.58 14.82 1.72
CA ALA A 52 -5.23 15.32 0.39
C ALA A 52 -5.60 16.81 0.34
N ARG A 53 -4.58 17.66 0.20
CA ARG A 53 -4.64 19.11 0.01
C ARG A 53 -5.24 19.46 -1.35
N ASP A 54 -5.56 20.75 -1.51
CA ASP A 54 -5.90 21.45 -2.77
C ASP A 54 -7.38 21.92 -2.92
N HIS A 55 -7.50 23.26 -2.88
CA HIS A 55 -8.55 24.22 -3.32
C HIS A 55 -9.92 24.28 -2.58
N GLY A 56 -10.10 25.33 -1.76
CA GLY A 56 -11.35 25.74 -1.08
C GLY A 56 -11.47 25.24 0.38
N PRO A 57 -12.23 25.90 1.29
CA PRO A 57 -12.50 25.35 2.62
C PRO A 57 -13.19 24.01 2.40
N LYS A 58 -12.46 22.91 2.58
CA LYS A 58 -13.03 21.59 2.38
C LYS A 58 -14.10 21.42 3.44
N PRO A 59 -15.31 20.95 3.10
CA PRO A 59 -16.37 20.77 4.10
C PRO A 59 -15.87 19.93 5.29
N SER A 60 -14.92 19.02 5.07
CA SER A 60 -14.21 18.24 6.09
C SER A 60 -13.48 19.08 7.16
N GLU A 61 -12.88 20.22 6.80
CA GLU A 61 -12.19 21.10 7.76
C GLU A 61 -13.19 21.80 8.68
N VAL A 62 -14.34 22.23 8.12
CA VAL A 62 -15.43 22.84 8.89
C VAL A 62 -16.06 21.80 9.84
N TYR A 63 -16.33 20.58 9.36
CA TYR A 63 -16.85 19.51 10.20
C TYR A 63 -15.88 19.13 11.33
N GLY A 64 -14.57 19.10 11.04
CA GLY A 64 -13.55 18.86 12.06
C GLY A 64 -13.51 19.96 13.13
N PHE A 65 -13.59 21.23 12.72
CA PHE A 65 -13.62 22.37 13.64
C PHE A 65 -14.88 22.38 14.53
N VAL A 66 -16.05 22.24 13.91
CA VAL A 66 -17.34 22.17 14.63
C VAL A 66 -17.36 20.95 15.55
N GLY A 67 -16.89 19.80 15.06
CA GLY A 67 -16.75 18.57 15.85
C GLY A 67 -15.84 18.79 17.05
N SER A 68 -14.66 19.39 16.87
CA SER A 68 -13.71 19.67 17.95
C SER A 68 -14.32 20.55 19.05
N ILE A 69 -14.96 21.67 18.69
CA ILE A 69 -15.62 22.54 19.67
C ILE A 69 -16.76 21.79 20.37
N THR A 70 -17.58 21.07 19.60
CA THR A 70 -18.71 20.29 20.15
C THR A 70 -18.21 19.23 21.12
N THR A 71 -17.13 18.52 20.80
CA THR A 71 -16.51 17.53 21.69
C THR A 71 -16.00 18.18 22.97
N VAL A 72 -15.28 19.31 22.88
CA VAL A 72 -14.78 20.00 24.08
C VAL A 72 -15.93 20.45 24.99
N ILE A 73 -16.98 21.07 24.44
CA ILE A 73 -18.14 21.50 25.21
C ILE A 73 -18.88 20.29 25.80
N ALA A 74 -19.14 19.25 25.00
CA ALA A 74 -19.82 18.05 25.46
C ALA A 74 -19.03 17.35 26.58
N THR A 75 -17.71 17.24 26.45
CA THR A 75 -16.84 16.69 27.50
C THR A 75 -16.87 17.54 28.76
N ALA A 76 -16.81 18.88 28.65
CA ALA A 76 -16.89 19.75 29.82
C ALA A 76 -18.23 19.60 30.56
N VAL A 77 -19.35 19.56 29.83
CA VAL A 77 -20.69 19.33 30.39
C VAL A 77 -20.79 17.93 31.01
N TYR A 78 -20.25 16.91 30.35
CA TYR A 78 -20.22 15.54 30.86
C TYR A 78 -19.45 15.44 32.18
N LEU A 79 -18.27 16.05 32.26
CA LEU A 79 -17.48 16.06 33.50
C LEU A 79 -18.18 16.87 34.60
N ALA A 80 -18.72 18.04 34.27
CA ALA A 80 -19.50 18.83 35.22
C ALA A 80 -20.66 18.02 35.80
N TRP A 81 -21.44 17.32 34.96
CA TRP A 81 -22.51 16.43 35.39
C TRP A 81 -21.98 15.25 36.24
N ALA A 82 -20.89 14.61 35.83
CA ALA A 82 -20.30 13.47 36.53
C ALA A 82 -19.82 13.82 37.94
N TYR A 83 -19.16 14.98 38.12
CA TYR A 83 -18.58 15.40 39.39
C TYR A 83 -19.52 16.21 40.29
N THR A 84 -20.57 16.82 39.75
CA THR A 84 -21.51 17.62 40.56
C THR A 84 -22.31 16.74 41.51
N PRO A 85 -22.33 17.00 42.83
CA PRO A 85 -23.08 16.20 43.80
C PRO A 85 -24.61 16.35 43.59
N GLU A 86 -25.37 15.29 43.92
CA GLU A 86 -26.82 15.22 43.67
C GLU A 86 -27.66 16.34 44.30
N PRO A 87 -27.34 16.88 45.50
CA PRO A 87 -28.09 17.99 46.07
C PRO A 87 -28.05 19.25 45.19
N VAL A 88 -26.93 19.51 44.52
CA VAL A 88 -26.74 20.68 43.64
C VAL A 88 -27.51 20.49 42.33
N LEU A 89 -27.51 19.27 41.77
CA LEU A 89 -28.34 18.94 40.61
C LEU A 89 -29.83 19.11 40.90
N ARG A 90 -30.27 18.69 42.10
CA ARG A 90 -31.65 18.87 42.55
C ARG A 90 -32.00 20.34 42.77
N SER A 91 -31.09 21.17 43.30
CA SER A 91 -31.34 22.61 43.46
C SER A 91 -31.37 23.36 42.12
N LEU A 92 -30.71 22.84 41.10
CA LEU A 92 -30.80 23.33 39.71
C LEU A 92 -32.08 22.89 38.99
N GLY A 93 -32.94 22.10 39.63
CA GLY A 93 -34.18 21.59 39.04
C GLY A 93 -34.00 20.38 38.10
N ILE A 94 -32.79 19.81 38.03
CA ILE A 94 -32.49 18.64 37.20
C ILE A 94 -32.77 17.38 38.02
N THR A 95 -34.01 16.89 37.95
CA THR A 95 -34.46 15.69 38.69
C THR A 95 -34.42 14.41 37.85
N TYR A 96 -34.32 14.52 36.53
CA TYR A 96 -34.30 13.38 35.61
C TYR A 96 -32.94 13.31 34.89
N TYR A 97 -32.03 12.52 35.43
CA TYR A 97 -30.75 12.19 34.81
C TYR A 97 -30.46 10.69 34.97
N PRO A 98 -29.73 10.07 34.03
CA PRO A 98 -29.37 8.65 34.16
C PRO A 98 -28.50 8.42 35.41
N SER A 99 -28.49 7.20 35.94
CA SER A 99 -27.65 6.85 37.10
C SER A 99 -26.20 7.30 36.89
N LYS A 100 -25.58 7.90 37.91
CA LYS A 100 -24.17 8.34 37.87
C LYS A 100 -23.19 7.21 37.56
N TYR A 101 -23.59 5.95 37.73
CA TYR A 101 -22.82 4.80 37.28
C TYR A 101 -22.41 4.90 35.80
N TRP A 102 -23.23 5.51 34.95
CA TRP A 102 -22.91 5.72 33.54
C TRP A 102 -21.70 6.64 33.32
N ALA A 103 -21.38 7.52 34.26
CA ALA A 103 -20.16 8.35 34.21
C ALA A 103 -18.87 7.50 34.27
N LEU A 104 -18.93 6.31 34.88
CA LEU A 104 -17.82 5.35 34.94
C LEU A 104 -17.95 4.26 33.87
N ALA A 105 -19.16 3.83 33.56
CA ALA A 105 -19.41 2.77 32.60
C ALA A 105 -18.98 3.17 31.18
N VAL A 106 -19.30 4.40 30.74
CA VAL A 106 -18.93 4.86 29.38
C VAL A 106 -17.42 4.80 29.13
N PRO A 107 -16.55 5.43 29.94
CA PRO A 107 -15.11 5.37 29.71
C PRO A 107 -14.54 3.96 29.85
N SER A 108 -15.07 3.13 30.76
CA SER A 108 -14.60 1.75 30.89
C SER A 108 -14.94 0.90 29.66
N PHE A 109 -16.17 1.03 29.12
CA PHE A 109 -16.55 0.38 27.88
C PHE A 109 -15.70 0.82 26.69
N VAL A 110 -15.34 2.11 26.59
CA VAL A 110 -14.45 2.61 25.53
C VAL A 110 -13.08 1.93 25.59
N ILE A 111 -12.47 1.86 26.79
CA ILE A 111 -11.16 1.21 26.96
C ILE A 111 -11.23 -0.27 26.59
N VAL A 112 -12.25 -0.98 27.09
CA VAL A 112 -12.45 -2.41 26.78
C VAL A 112 -12.71 -2.63 25.29
N ALA A 113 -13.51 -1.77 24.65
CA ALA A 113 -13.79 -1.85 23.22
C ALA A 113 -12.52 -1.63 22.38
N VAL A 114 -11.68 -0.67 22.74
CA VAL A 114 -10.39 -0.44 22.06
C VAL A 114 -9.47 -1.65 22.22
N ALA A 115 -9.30 -2.17 23.44
CA ALA A 115 -8.49 -3.36 23.69
C ALA A 115 -9.01 -4.59 22.91
N LEU A 116 -10.32 -4.80 22.93
CA LEU A 116 -10.97 -5.88 22.19
C LEU A 116 -10.79 -5.71 20.68
N SER A 117 -10.92 -4.48 20.16
CA SER A 117 -10.71 -4.20 18.73
C SER A 117 -9.28 -4.54 18.29
N MET A 118 -8.28 -4.24 19.12
CA MET A 118 -6.88 -4.58 18.85
C MET A 118 -6.65 -6.09 18.89
N ALA A 119 -7.24 -6.79 19.87
CA ALA A 119 -7.16 -8.24 19.96
C ALA A 119 -7.83 -8.94 18.76
N ILE A 120 -9.01 -8.48 18.35
CA ILE A 120 -9.71 -8.97 17.17
C ILE A 120 -8.88 -8.69 15.91
N TYR A 121 -8.35 -7.46 15.78
CA TYR A 121 -7.49 -7.12 14.65
C TYR A 121 -6.28 -8.04 14.57
N MET A 122 -5.57 -8.27 15.68
CA MET A 122 -4.46 -9.21 15.74
C MET A 122 -4.89 -10.63 15.35
N GLY A 123 -6.00 -11.13 15.89
CA GLY A 123 -6.56 -12.43 15.54
C GLY A 123 -6.90 -12.56 14.04
N LEU A 124 -7.52 -11.53 13.45
CA LEU A 124 -7.82 -11.49 12.02
C LEU A 124 -6.54 -11.46 11.17
N ASN A 125 -5.51 -10.73 11.59
CA ASN A 125 -4.21 -10.73 10.91
C ASN A 125 -3.55 -12.12 10.94
N PHE A 126 -3.65 -12.85 12.07
CA PHE A 126 -3.15 -14.22 12.17
C PHE A 126 -3.92 -15.22 11.30
N VAL A 127 -5.22 -15.00 11.09
CA VAL A 127 -6.02 -15.84 10.19
C VAL A 127 -5.73 -15.51 8.72
N ALA A 128 -5.49 -14.24 8.41
CA ALA A 128 -5.26 -13.77 7.04
C ALA A 128 -3.81 -13.93 6.54
N THR A 129 -2.84 -14.11 7.44
CA THR A 129 -1.41 -14.24 7.11
C THR A 129 -0.95 -15.68 7.35
N PRO A 130 -0.01 -16.23 6.54
CA PRO A 130 0.68 -17.46 6.89
C PRO A 130 1.25 -17.40 8.32
N PRO A 131 1.41 -18.55 9.00
CA PRO A 131 1.96 -18.58 10.35
C PRO A 131 3.31 -17.83 10.38
N PRO A 132 3.60 -17.08 11.47
CA PRO A 132 4.79 -16.22 11.56
C PRO A 132 6.12 -16.98 11.49
N THR A 133 6.06 -18.32 11.48
CA THR A 133 7.19 -19.24 11.31
C THR A 133 7.42 -19.68 9.86
N SER A 134 6.58 -19.25 8.92
CA SER A 134 6.71 -19.62 7.51
C SER A 134 7.72 -18.75 6.77
N PHE A 135 8.72 -19.38 6.15
CA PHE A 135 9.71 -18.76 5.29
C PHE A 135 9.11 -17.99 4.09
N SER A 136 7.86 -18.29 3.71
CA SER A 136 7.11 -17.53 2.70
C SER A 136 6.80 -16.08 3.10
N THR A 137 7.03 -15.70 4.36
CA THR A 137 6.96 -14.29 4.81
C THR A 137 8.26 -13.55 4.52
N ILE A 138 9.38 -14.27 4.37
CA ILE A 138 10.72 -13.72 4.12
C ILE A 138 11.03 -13.72 2.62
N PHE A 139 10.51 -14.71 1.88
CA PHE A 139 10.72 -14.87 0.44
C PHE A 139 9.38 -14.86 -0.30
N ASP A 140 9.27 -14.02 -1.32
CA ASP A 140 8.14 -13.96 -2.26
C ASP A 140 8.53 -14.52 -3.64
N GLU A 141 7.55 -14.69 -4.54
CA GLU A 141 7.79 -15.18 -5.90
C GLU A 141 8.72 -14.27 -6.74
N ASN A 142 8.93 -13.02 -6.33
CA ASN A 142 9.82 -12.07 -7.00
C ASN A 142 11.23 -12.03 -6.40
N SER A 143 11.51 -12.78 -5.33
CA SER A 143 12.81 -12.82 -4.67
C SER A 143 13.85 -13.49 -5.58
N ARG A 144 14.96 -12.81 -5.85
CA ARG A 144 15.97 -13.25 -6.84
C ARG A 144 17.23 -13.78 -6.15
N GLU A 145 17.50 -15.07 -6.24
CA GLU A 145 18.76 -15.64 -5.75
C GLU A 145 19.95 -15.29 -6.65
N ARG A 146 21.14 -15.12 -6.05
CA ARG A 146 22.37 -14.86 -6.79
C ARG A 146 22.77 -16.10 -7.59
N MET A 147 22.99 -15.95 -8.90
CA MET A 147 23.56 -17.03 -9.70
C MET A 147 25.05 -17.19 -9.38
N THR A 148 25.45 -18.37 -8.91
CA THR A 148 26.86 -18.73 -8.75
C THR A 148 27.49 -18.94 -10.14
N PHE A 149 28.32 -18.01 -10.59
CA PHE A 149 29.02 -18.12 -11.87
C PHE A 149 29.97 -19.33 -11.85
N SER A 150 29.84 -20.21 -12.84
CA SER A 150 30.81 -21.28 -13.10
C SER A 150 32.08 -20.67 -13.70
N PRO A 151 33.29 -21.07 -13.25
CA PRO A 151 34.57 -20.45 -13.65
C PRO A 151 34.96 -20.66 -15.13
N ALA A 152 34.06 -21.21 -15.96
CA ALA A 152 34.30 -21.45 -17.38
C ALA A 152 33.91 -20.25 -18.29
N MET A 153 33.52 -19.11 -17.71
CA MET A 153 32.95 -17.97 -18.46
C MET A 153 33.61 -16.64 -18.04
N GLU A 154 34.94 -16.61 -18.01
CA GLU A 154 35.72 -15.44 -17.55
C GLU A 154 36.03 -14.40 -18.64
N GLU A 155 35.78 -14.68 -19.93
CA GLU A 155 36.33 -13.83 -21.00
C GLU A 155 35.53 -12.58 -21.40
N GLU A 156 34.28 -12.40 -20.94
CA GLU A 156 33.57 -11.13 -21.13
C GLU A 156 32.47 -11.01 -20.08
N MET A 157 32.82 -10.68 -18.82
CA MET A 157 31.82 -10.58 -17.74
C MET A 157 30.83 -9.44 -18.03
N PRO A 158 29.55 -9.72 -18.34
CA PRO A 158 28.51 -8.72 -18.30
C PRO A 158 28.28 -8.33 -16.83
N ILE A 159 27.79 -7.11 -16.59
CA ILE A 159 27.35 -6.69 -15.26
C ILE A 159 26.36 -7.74 -14.73
N GLU A 160 26.63 -8.29 -13.54
CA GLU A 160 25.77 -9.32 -12.95
C GLU A 160 24.34 -8.78 -12.73
N PRO A 161 23.31 -9.59 -13.02
CA PRO A 161 21.93 -9.20 -12.73
C PRO A 161 21.73 -8.93 -11.23
N ILE A 162 20.93 -7.92 -10.90
CA ILE A 162 20.57 -7.64 -9.50
C ILE A 162 19.89 -8.86 -8.85
N SER A 163 20.39 -9.26 -7.69
CA SER A 163 19.88 -10.36 -6.86
C SER A 163 19.72 -9.89 -5.42
N ASP A 164 18.77 -10.47 -4.71
CA ASP A 164 18.53 -10.20 -3.30
C ASP A 164 19.55 -10.97 -2.43
N ILE A 165 20.00 -10.32 -1.36
CA ILE A 165 20.88 -10.94 -0.36
C ILE A 165 20.02 -11.33 0.84
N SER A 166 20.13 -12.58 1.27
CA SER A 166 19.34 -13.11 2.37
C SER A 166 19.78 -12.49 3.72
N ILE A 167 18.82 -12.32 4.63
CA ILE A 167 19.05 -11.59 5.89
C ILE A 167 20.00 -12.34 6.83
N ASP A 168 20.01 -13.67 6.76
CA ASP A 168 20.96 -14.56 7.43
C ASP A 168 22.39 -14.31 6.96
N HIS A 169 22.61 -14.14 5.66
CA HIS A 169 23.94 -13.86 5.10
C HIS A 169 24.44 -12.47 5.53
N ILE A 170 23.59 -11.44 5.52
CA ILE A 170 23.98 -10.11 6.03
C ILE A 170 24.25 -10.15 7.54
N ASN A 171 23.43 -10.88 8.29
CA ASN A 171 23.59 -11.01 9.73
C ASN A 171 24.90 -11.73 10.09
N ASP A 172 25.27 -12.76 9.35
CA ASP A 172 26.55 -13.46 9.51
C ASP A 172 27.74 -12.56 9.13
N LEU A 173 27.63 -11.80 8.04
CA LEU A 173 28.67 -10.83 7.63
C LEU A 173 28.84 -9.68 8.64
N MET A 174 27.76 -9.18 9.24
CA MET A 174 27.82 -8.04 10.16
C MET A 174 28.12 -8.45 11.60
N PHE A 175 27.63 -9.59 12.05
CA PHE A 175 27.63 -9.99 13.47
C PHE A 175 28.18 -11.40 13.73
N GLY A 176 28.35 -12.22 12.70
CA GLY A 176 28.81 -13.62 12.79
C GLY A 176 30.33 -13.80 12.83
N GLY A 177 31.10 -12.72 13.05
CA GLY A 177 32.57 -12.77 13.11
C GLY A 177 33.11 -13.71 14.18
N GLY A 178 33.43 -14.93 13.76
CA GLY A 178 34.35 -15.88 14.38
C GLY A 178 35.36 -16.35 13.35
#